data_AF-A0A9X1GF49-F1
#
_entry.id   AF-A0A9X1GF49-F1
#
_cell.length_a   1.000
_cell.length_b   1.000
_cell.length_c   1.000
_cell.angle_alpha   90.00
_cell.angle_beta   90.00
_cell.angle_gamma   90.00
#
_symmetry.space_group_name_H-M   'P 1'
#
loop_
_entity.id
_entity.type
_entity.pdbx_description
1 polymer ?
#
loop_
_entity_poly.entity_id
_entity_poly.type
_entity_poly.pdbx_seq_one_letter_code
_entity_poly.pdbx_strand_id
1 'polypeptide(L)'
;MEKRGYIEDMFGHYTRYGQRYVTDSSIMESSDVYELVQDISNQVALSSPVVIGPDGNEVKDHHLLKILKNPNDYLTGFEFTKLETNTLLINGETFPLTDRDQLHLAYGVTTKINERLQEEFEMNGQKIPGQMIRHIKNIGTDSLKGAGIIDLARNTL
;
A
#
# COMPACT_ATOMS: atom_id res chain seq x y z
N MET A 1 -25.98 26.32 -28.40
CA MET A 1 -26.39 25.21 -27.51
C MET A 1 -25.51 24.01 -27.85
N GLU A 2 -24.47 23.76 -27.06
CA GLU A 2 -23.80 22.45 -27.04
C GLU A 2 -24.00 21.85 -25.65
N LYS A 3 -25.04 21.04 -25.53
CA LYS A 3 -25.39 20.24 -24.35
C LYS A 3 -24.46 19.02 -24.15
N ARG A 4 -23.22 19.08 -24.66
CA ARG A 4 -22.26 17.97 -24.56
C ARG A 4 -21.23 18.13 -23.44
N GLY A 5 -20.95 19.36 -23.00
CA GLY A 5 -19.93 19.62 -21.98
C GLY A 5 -20.34 19.41 -20.51
N TYR A 6 -21.63 19.15 -20.21
CA TYR A 6 -22.12 19.09 -18.82
C TYR A 6 -22.30 17.68 -18.26
N ILE A 7 -22.20 16.63 -19.08
CA ILE A 7 -22.44 15.25 -18.62
C ILE A 7 -21.12 14.53 -18.26
N GLU A 8 -19.98 14.99 -18.80
CA GLU A 8 -18.67 14.43 -18.43
C GLU A 8 -18.13 14.96 -17.09
N ASP A 9 -18.70 16.05 -16.56
CA ASP A 9 -18.28 16.70 -15.31
C ASP A 9 -18.85 16.03 -14.04
N MET A 10 -19.70 15.00 -14.16
CA MET A 10 -20.29 14.28 -13.01
C MET A 10 -19.53 13.02 -12.56
N PHE A 11 -18.51 12.58 -13.30
CA PHE A 11 -17.73 11.38 -12.96
C PHE A 11 -16.22 11.62 -12.72
N GLY A 12 -15.77 12.87 -12.80
CA GLY A 12 -14.40 13.26 -12.46
C GLY A 12 -14.41 14.19 -11.26
N HIS A 13 -13.96 13.71 -10.09
CA HIS A 13 -13.59 14.61 -8.99
C HIS A 13 -12.30 15.36 -9.38
N TYR A 14 -12.41 16.37 -10.23
CA TYR A 14 -11.31 17.29 -10.54
C TYR A 14 -11.70 18.71 -10.18
N THR A 15 -11.38 19.10 -8.95
CA THR A 15 -11.37 20.52 -8.58
C THR A 15 -10.12 21.16 -9.17
N ARG A 16 -10.31 21.98 -10.21
CA ARG A 16 -9.27 22.80 -10.85
C ARG A 16 -8.93 24.04 -10.00
N TYR A 17 -7.70 24.14 -9.50
CA TYR A 17 -6.96 25.40 -9.33
C TYR A 17 -5.45 25.12 -9.10
N GLY A 18 -4.61 25.39 -10.10
CA GLY A 18 -3.18 25.74 -9.93
C GLY A 18 -2.22 24.84 -9.11
N GLN A 19 -2.26 23.52 -9.20
CA GLN A 19 -1.35 22.64 -8.45
C GLN A 19 -0.72 21.57 -9.38
N ARG A 20 0.61 21.44 -9.34
CA ARG A 20 1.33 20.32 -9.98
C ARG A 20 0.87 19.03 -9.30
N TYR A 21 0.31 18.09 -10.06
CA TYR A 21 -0.14 16.82 -9.49
C TYR A 21 1.08 15.99 -9.07
N VAL A 22 1.38 15.98 -7.78
CA VAL A 22 2.37 15.05 -7.21
C VAL A 22 1.73 13.66 -7.18
N THR A 23 2.15 12.82 -8.11
CA THR A 23 1.84 11.39 -8.21
C THR A 23 3.07 10.57 -7.86
N ASP A 24 2.91 9.28 -7.55
CA ASP A 24 4.01 8.33 -7.30
C ASP A 24 5.07 8.42 -8.40
N SER A 25 4.62 8.47 -9.66
CA SER A 25 5.49 8.63 -10.83
C SER A 25 6.31 9.91 -10.78
N SER A 26 5.71 11.05 -10.40
CA SER A 26 6.41 12.33 -10.31
C SER A 26 7.42 12.41 -9.14
N ILE A 27 7.22 11.63 -8.09
CA ILE A 27 8.18 11.53 -6.97
C ILE A 27 9.39 10.72 -7.41
N MET A 28 9.14 9.64 -8.14
CA MET A 28 10.18 8.77 -8.70
C MET A 28 10.99 9.45 -9.83
N GLU A 29 10.58 10.61 -10.32
CA GLU A 29 11.40 11.45 -11.23
C GLU A 29 12.59 12.09 -10.51
N SER A 30 12.56 12.21 -9.18
CA SER A 30 13.72 12.64 -8.39
C SER A 30 14.73 11.50 -8.28
N SER A 31 15.92 11.67 -8.86
CA SER A 31 16.98 10.64 -8.87
C SER A 31 17.35 10.16 -7.46
N ASP A 32 17.49 11.08 -6.51
CA ASP A 32 17.89 10.76 -5.13
C ASP A 32 16.79 9.95 -4.41
N VAL A 33 15.53 10.34 -4.59
CA VAL A 33 14.39 9.61 -4.02
C VAL A 33 14.28 8.22 -4.64
N TYR A 34 14.42 8.12 -5.95
CA TYR A 34 14.38 6.86 -6.68
C TYR A 34 15.48 5.90 -6.21
N GLU A 35 16.72 6.37 -6.09
CA GLU A 35 17.86 5.58 -5.63
C GLU A 35 17.60 5.03 -4.21
N LEU A 36 17.24 5.90 -3.27
CA LEU A 36 17.03 5.50 -1.87
C LEU A 36 15.85 4.53 -1.71
N VAL A 37 14.74 4.76 -2.42
CA VAL A 37 13.60 3.85 -2.41
C VAL A 37 13.99 2.49 -3.01
N GLN A 38 14.77 2.47 -4.09
CA GLN A 38 15.29 1.23 -4.67
C GLN A 38 16.21 0.49 -3.71
N ASP A 39 17.14 1.17 -3.07
CA ASP A 39 18.09 0.54 -2.15
C ASP A 39 17.39 -0.10 -0.95
N ILE A 40 16.47 0.62 -0.32
CA ILE A 40 15.70 0.11 0.82
C ILE A 40 14.83 -1.06 0.38
N SER A 41 14.05 -0.90 -0.69
CA SER A 41 13.13 -1.94 -1.14
C SER A 41 13.84 -3.21 -1.61
N ASN A 42 15.02 -3.09 -2.24
CA ASN A 42 15.86 -4.24 -2.58
C ASN A 42 16.37 -4.95 -1.32
N GLN A 43 16.85 -4.22 -0.31
CA GLN A 43 17.33 -4.83 0.94
C GLN A 43 16.21 -5.59 1.66
N VAL A 44 15.01 -5.02 1.75
CA VAL A 44 13.85 -5.70 2.35
C VAL A 44 13.46 -6.92 1.52
N ALA A 45 13.39 -6.81 0.19
CA ALA A 45 13.00 -7.92 -0.69
C ALA A 45 14.02 -9.07 -0.75
N LEU A 46 15.30 -8.79 -0.48
CA LEU A 46 16.35 -9.82 -0.37
C LEU A 46 16.41 -10.49 1.01
N SER A 47 15.71 -9.94 2.00
CA SER A 47 15.65 -10.53 3.33
C SER A 47 14.90 -11.87 3.32
N SER A 48 15.31 -12.79 4.17
CA SER A 48 14.65 -14.10 4.32
C SER A 48 13.70 -14.06 5.51
N PRO A 49 12.37 -14.18 5.31
CA PRO A 49 11.43 -14.25 6.41
C PRO A 49 11.64 -15.54 7.19
N VAL A 50 11.54 -15.46 8.52
CA VAL A 50 11.61 -16.60 9.43
C VAL A 50 10.34 -16.67 10.26
N VAL A 51 9.84 -17.89 10.49
CA VAL A 51 8.70 -18.12 11.39
C VAL A 51 9.23 -18.67 12.70
N ILE A 52 8.94 -17.97 13.80
CA ILE A 52 9.28 -18.41 15.16
C ILE A 52 8.03 -19.01 15.80
N GLY A 53 8.13 -20.26 16.23
CA GLY A 53 7.06 -20.98 16.90
C GLY A 53 6.81 -20.51 18.34
N PRO A 54 5.72 -20.95 18.98
CA PRO A 54 5.42 -20.60 20.37
C PRO A 54 6.47 -21.03 21.39
N ASP A 55 7.30 -22.02 21.03
CA ASP A 55 8.42 -22.54 21.81
C ASP A 55 9.71 -21.73 21.62
N GLY A 56 9.69 -20.70 20.77
CA GLY A 56 10.84 -19.85 20.46
C GLY A 56 11.78 -20.43 19.40
N ASN A 57 11.45 -21.59 18.81
CA ASN A 57 12.27 -22.21 17.77
C ASN A 57 11.81 -21.81 16.37
N GLU A 58 12.73 -21.80 15.41
CA GLU A 58 12.41 -21.56 14.00
C GLU A 58 11.66 -22.75 13.38
N VAL A 59 10.57 -22.45 12.66
CA VAL A 59 9.77 -23.42 11.92
C VAL A 59 10.09 -23.29 10.43
N LYS A 60 11.06 -24.07 9.96
CA LYS A 60 11.65 -23.95 8.61
C LYS A 60 10.68 -24.17 7.44
N ASP A 61 9.71 -25.07 7.59
CA ASP A 61 8.78 -25.47 6.51
C ASP A 61 7.33 -25.01 6.78
N HIS A 62 7.18 -23.85 7.42
CA HIS A 62 5.87 -23.31 7.71
C HIS A 62 5.10 -22.93 6.44
N HIS A 63 3.79 -23.19 6.37
CA HIS A 63 2.98 -22.92 5.18
C HIS A 63 3.03 -21.44 4.73
N LEU A 64 3.11 -20.51 5.69
CA LEU A 64 3.27 -19.08 5.41
C LEU A 64 4.53 -18.75 4.60
N LEU A 65 5.63 -19.48 4.80
CA LEU A 65 6.85 -19.25 4.02
C LEU A 65 6.66 -19.63 2.55
N LYS A 66 5.77 -20.58 2.24
CA LYS A 66 5.40 -20.93 0.86
C LYS A 66 4.58 -19.82 0.22
N ILE A 67 3.61 -19.25 0.95
CA ILE A 67 2.82 -18.11 0.51
C ILE A 67 3.73 -16.91 0.26
N LEU A 68 4.63 -16.56 1.20
CA LEU A 68 5.54 -15.43 1.02
C LEU A 68 6.49 -15.60 -0.17
N LYS A 69 6.90 -16.84 -0.50
CA LYS A 69 7.75 -17.10 -1.68
C LYS A 69 7.00 -16.95 -3.01
N ASN A 70 5.72 -17.33 -3.03
CA ASN A 70 4.85 -17.25 -4.20
C ASN A 70 3.49 -16.67 -3.80
N PRO A 71 3.42 -15.35 -3.55
CA PRO A 71 2.26 -14.72 -2.94
C PRO A 71 1.01 -14.82 -3.80
N ASN A 72 1.14 -14.74 -5.12
CA ASN A 72 0.02 -14.89 -6.05
C ASN A 72 0.55 -15.33 -7.42
N ASP A 73 -0.34 -15.43 -8.40
CA ASP A 73 0.00 -15.97 -9.73
C ASP A 73 0.82 -15.01 -10.61
N TYR A 74 1.03 -13.76 -10.17
CA TYR A 74 1.63 -12.69 -10.98
C TYR A 74 2.81 -11.96 -10.31
N LEU A 75 3.13 -12.27 -9.05
CA LEU A 75 4.28 -11.73 -8.33
C LEU A 75 5.04 -12.85 -7.63
N THR A 76 6.36 -12.82 -7.77
CA THR A 76 7.28 -13.55 -6.88
C THR A 76 7.30 -12.89 -5.49
N GLY A 77 7.79 -13.62 -4.48
CA GLY A 77 7.99 -13.06 -3.15
C GLY A 77 8.87 -11.81 -3.13
N PHE A 78 9.90 -11.77 -3.99
CA PHE A 78 10.77 -10.61 -4.16
C PHE A 78 9.99 -9.41 -4.69
N GLU A 79 9.23 -9.58 -5.79
CA GLU A 79 8.47 -8.49 -6.41
C GLU A 79 7.37 -7.97 -5.50
N PHE A 80 6.67 -8.86 -4.80
CA PHE A 80 5.65 -8.48 -3.83
C PHE A 80 6.24 -7.65 -2.69
N THR A 81 7.29 -8.13 -2.05
CA THR A 81 7.92 -7.45 -0.90
C THR A 81 8.48 -6.09 -1.32
N LYS A 82 9.08 -6.03 -2.52
CA LYS A 82 9.58 -4.79 -3.10
C LYS A 82 8.46 -3.79 -3.38
N LEU A 83 7.36 -4.23 -3.98
CA LEU A 83 6.20 -3.39 -4.28
C LEU A 83 5.51 -2.90 -3.00
N GLU A 84 5.35 -3.77 -2.01
CA GLU A 84 4.79 -3.44 -0.70
C GLU A 84 5.63 -2.36 -0.02
N THR A 85 6.95 -2.55 0.01
CA THR A 85 7.89 -1.60 0.60
C THR A 85 7.87 -0.26 -0.13
N ASN A 86 7.89 -0.27 -1.47
CA ASN A 86 7.79 0.96 -2.27
C ASN A 86 6.49 1.72 -1.99
N THR A 87 5.36 0.99 -1.95
CA THR A 87 4.05 1.57 -1.67
C THR A 87 4.02 2.19 -0.28
N LEU A 88 4.55 1.48 0.73
CA LEU A 88 4.64 1.98 2.10
C LEU A 88 5.51 3.24 2.21
N LEU A 89 6.68 3.27 1.58
CA LEU A 89 7.59 4.41 1.65
C LEU A 89 7.01 5.64 0.95
N ILE A 90 6.43 5.45 -0.24
CA ILE A 90 5.91 6.55 -1.07
C ILE A 90 4.61 7.09 -0.48
N ASN A 91 3.65 6.21 -0.19
CA ASN A 91 2.29 6.59 0.21
C ASN A 91 2.08 6.63 1.72
N GLY A 92 3.02 6.08 2.50
CA GLY A 92 2.94 6.03 3.95
C GLY A 92 2.16 4.84 4.48
N GLU A 93 1.41 4.14 3.63
CA GLU A 93 0.60 2.99 4.01
C GLU A 93 0.47 1.99 2.86
N THR A 94 0.20 0.73 3.22
CA THR A 94 -0.06 -0.35 2.27
C THR A 94 -1.03 -1.37 2.88
N PHE A 95 -1.75 -2.08 2.01
CA PHE A 95 -2.86 -2.94 2.37
C PHE A 95 -2.71 -4.36 1.84
N PRO A 96 -1.89 -5.21 2.47
CA PRO A 96 -1.85 -6.62 2.14
C PRO A 96 -3.20 -7.28 2.44
N LEU A 97 -3.71 -8.02 1.46
CA LEU A 97 -4.99 -8.70 1.52
C LEU A 97 -4.79 -10.17 1.17
N THR A 98 -5.32 -11.05 2.01
CA THR A 98 -5.33 -12.49 1.74
C THR A 98 -6.64 -12.91 1.09
N ASP A 99 -6.52 -13.74 0.07
CA ASP A 99 -7.62 -14.53 -0.49
C ASP A 99 -7.19 -16.00 -0.56
N ARG A 100 -7.72 -16.81 0.35
CA ARG A 100 -7.28 -18.20 0.57
C ARG A 100 -5.77 -18.27 0.82
N ASP A 101 -5.03 -18.97 -0.04
CA ASP A 101 -3.57 -19.12 0.03
C ASP A 101 -2.83 -18.08 -0.81
N GLN A 102 -3.53 -17.06 -1.32
CA GLN A 102 -2.92 -15.95 -2.06
C GLN A 102 -2.86 -14.68 -1.21
N LEU A 103 -1.83 -13.88 -1.47
CA LEU A 103 -1.54 -12.60 -0.88
C LEU A 103 -1.45 -11.54 -1.99
N HIS A 104 -2.25 -10.49 -1.86
CA HIS A 104 -2.35 -9.38 -2.79
C HIS A 104 -2.05 -8.06 -2.09
N LEU A 105 -1.70 -7.03 -2.85
CA LEU A 105 -1.69 -5.65 -2.37
C LEU A 105 -2.94 -4.96 -2.92
N ALA A 106 -3.84 -4.55 -2.03
CA ALA A 106 -5.04 -3.83 -2.38
C ALA A 106 -4.72 -2.34 -2.63
N TYR A 107 -5.40 -1.75 -3.61
CA TYR A 107 -5.29 -0.34 -3.95
C TYR A 107 -6.66 0.34 -3.81
N GLY A 108 -6.65 1.62 -3.42
CA GLY A 108 -7.89 2.39 -3.25
C GLY A 108 -8.75 1.95 -2.06
N VAL A 109 -8.12 1.36 -1.04
CA VAL A 109 -8.80 1.00 0.21
C VAL A 109 -9.13 2.27 0.99
N THR A 110 -10.39 2.41 1.39
CA THR A 110 -10.85 3.43 2.32
C THR A 110 -10.93 2.83 3.72
N THR A 111 -10.29 3.49 4.69
CA THR A 111 -10.26 3.05 6.09
C THR A 111 -11.08 4.00 6.96
N LYS A 112 -11.87 3.45 7.89
CA LYS A 112 -12.62 4.20 8.91
C LYS A 112 -12.49 3.52 10.25
N ILE A 113 -12.57 4.28 11.35
CA ILE A 113 -12.75 3.72 12.68
C ILE A 113 -14.24 3.78 13.04
N ASN A 114 -14.82 2.65 13.43
CA ASN A 114 -16.20 2.60 13.90
C ASN A 114 -16.33 3.00 15.39
N GLU A 115 -17.56 3.04 15.88
CA GLU A 115 -17.88 3.41 17.28
C GLU A 115 -17.21 2.51 18.33
N ARG A 116 -16.71 1.34 17.94
CA ARG A 116 -16.01 0.39 18.80
C ARG A 116 -14.48 0.48 18.69
N LEU A 117 -13.97 1.52 18.04
CA LEU A 117 -12.55 1.72 17.79
C LEU A 117 -11.93 0.62 16.91
N GLN A 118 -12.73 0.03 16.02
CA GLN A 118 -12.27 -1.00 15.09
C GLN A 118 -12.12 -0.40 13.70
N GLU A 119 -11.02 -0.72 13.02
CA GLU A 119 -10.82 -0.35 11.63
C GLU A 119 -11.78 -1.14 10.72
N GLU A 120 -12.48 -0.41 9.86
CA GLU A 120 -13.32 -0.93 8.77
C GLU A 120 -12.69 -0.55 7.44
N PHE A 121 -12.67 -1.50 6.51
CA PHE A 121 -12.03 -1.37 5.21
C PHE A 121 -13.08 -1.50 4.11
N GLU A 122 -12.98 -0.63 3.10
CA GLU A 122 -13.86 -0.64 1.93
C GLU A 122 -13.03 -0.47 0.66
N MET A 123 -13.35 -1.25 -0.38
CA MET A 123 -12.74 -1.13 -1.70
C MET A 123 -13.84 -1.23 -2.75
N ASN A 124 -13.90 -0.26 -3.67
CA ASN A 124 -14.93 -0.20 -4.72
C ASN A 124 -16.37 -0.26 -4.18
N GLY A 125 -16.64 0.35 -3.02
CA GLY A 125 -17.96 0.32 -2.39
C GLY A 125 -18.30 -0.97 -1.64
N GLN A 126 -17.39 -1.95 -1.61
CA GLN A 126 -17.58 -3.23 -0.92
C GLN A 126 -16.74 -3.31 0.35
N LYS A 127 -17.36 -3.74 1.45
CA LYS A 127 -16.65 -3.96 2.72
C LYS A 127 -15.72 -5.16 2.61
N ILE A 128 -14.47 -4.98 3.05
CA ILE A 128 -13.49 -6.04 3.19
C ILE A 128 -13.50 -6.54 4.65
N PRO A 129 -13.62 -7.84 4.90
CA PRO A 129 -13.50 -8.38 6.25
C PRO A 129 -12.12 -8.09 6.85
N GLY A 130 -12.08 -7.47 8.04
CA GLY A 130 -10.82 -7.04 8.68
C GLY A 130 -9.81 -8.17 8.94
N GLN A 131 -10.25 -9.42 9.03
CA GLN A 131 -9.36 -10.56 9.15
C GLN A 131 -8.55 -10.85 7.89
N MET A 132 -9.05 -10.48 6.71
CA MET A 132 -8.41 -10.72 5.41
C MET A 132 -7.40 -9.63 5.04
N ILE A 133 -7.47 -8.46 5.67
CA ILE A 133 -6.65 -7.30 5.30
C ILE A 133 -5.79 -6.89 6.48
N ARG A 134 -4.59 -6.41 6.18
CA ARG A 134 -3.73 -5.72 7.15
C ARG A 134 -3.48 -4.31 6.67
N HIS A 135 -3.39 -3.41 7.62
CA HIS A 135 -3.08 -2.02 7.38
C HIS A 135 -1.70 -1.76 7.95
N ILE A 136 -0.70 -1.72 7.06
CA ILE A 136 0.68 -1.42 7.44
C ILE A 136 0.88 0.07 7.19
N LYS A 137 1.30 0.79 8.24
CA LYS A 137 1.41 2.25 8.23
C LYS A 137 2.76 2.69 8.76
N ASN A 138 3.33 3.68 8.10
CA ASN A 138 4.31 4.55 8.71
C ASN A 138 3.56 5.60 9.55
N ILE A 139 3.57 5.43 10.87
CA ILE A 139 2.80 6.27 11.79
C ILE A 139 3.44 7.65 11.91
N GLY A 140 2.70 8.67 11.49
CA GLY A 140 2.99 10.07 11.75
C GLY A 140 2.17 10.59 12.93
N THR A 141 1.29 11.55 12.66
CA THR A 141 0.39 12.17 13.66
C THR A 141 -1.06 11.69 13.55
N ASP A 142 -1.38 10.84 12.58
CA ASP A 142 -2.70 10.26 12.35
C ASP A 142 -2.66 8.75 12.59
N SER A 143 -3.65 8.21 13.30
CA SER A 143 -3.78 6.78 13.55
C SER A 143 -4.48 6.05 12.40
N LEU A 144 -5.24 6.77 11.57
CA LEU A 144 -6.01 6.24 10.45
C LEU A 144 -5.24 6.26 9.14
N LYS A 145 -4.28 7.17 8.99
CA LYS A 145 -3.54 7.36 7.75
C LYS A 145 -2.04 7.31 7.98
N GLY A 146 -1.33 6.57 7.15
CA GLY A 146 0.13 6.59 7.10
C GLY A 146 0.68 7.90 6.52
N ALA A 147 1.94 8.20 6.83
CA ALA A 147 2.67 9.35 6.31
C ALA A 147 3.82 8.89 5.40
N GLY A 148 3.79 9.30 4.14
CA GLY A 148 4.75 8.88 3.11
C GLY A 148 5.64 10.01 2.61
N ILE A 149 6.58 9.67 1.73
CA ILE A 149 7.41 10.64 1.01
C ILE A 149 6.54 11.63 0.23
N ILE A 150 5.37 11.19 -0.28
CA ILE A 150 4.43 12.07 -0.99
C ILE A 150 3.92 13.22 -0.13
N ASP A 151 3.72 13.00 1.17
CA ASP A 151 3.23 14.04 2.08
C ASP A 151 4.33 15.08 2.38
N LEU A 152 5.59 14.66 2.38
CA LEU A 152 6.74 15.58 2.47
C LEU A 152 6.92 16.37 1.18
N ALA A 153 6.89 15.68 0.03
CA ALA A 153 7.08 16.24 -1.30
C ALA A 153 6.05 17.32 -1.64
N ARG A 154 4.78 17.13 -1.27
CA ARG A 154 3.74 18.17 -1.47
C ARG A 154 4.03 19.48 -0.74
N ASN A 155 4.80 19.44 0.34
CA ASN A 155 5.12 20.61 1.16
C ASN A 155 6.45 21.27 0.76
N THR A 156 7.26 20.63 -0.09
CA THR A 156 8.64 21.05 -0.38
C THR A 156 9.00 21.16 -1.85
N LEU A 157 8.19 20.62 -2.78
CA LEU A 157 8.35 20.70 -4.25
C LEU A 157 7.26 21.56 -4.90
#